data_AF-A0A7W9ETU8-F1
#
_entry.id   AF-A0A7W9ETU8-F1
#
_cell.length_a   1.000
_cell.length_b   1.000
_cell.length_c   1.000
_cell.angle_alpha   90.00
_cell.angle_beta   90.00
_cell.angle_gamma   90.00
#
_symmetry.space_group_name_H-M   'P 1'
#
loop_
_entity.id
_entity.type
_entity.pdbx_description
1 polymer ?
#
loop_
_entity_poly.entity_id
_entity_poly.type
_entity_poly.pdbx_seq_one_letter_code
_entity_poly.pdbx_strand_id
1 'polypeptide(L)'
;MTDALRATTNDHLQRLAGETAPACLHEAHRAFYAQEKNDVAALERRVVSQPKNDPTIEQVRGLGSSLASLEELHKRSSASGRCLAMAELSPLSRGIDTSFASILEIERAKPAGSQSR
;
A
#
# COMPACT_ATOMS: atom_id res chain seq x y z
N MET A 1 2.94 7.22 10.67
CA MET A 1 2.34 7.44 9.34
C MET A 1 2.41 6.16 8.51
N THR A 2 3.60 5.60 8.30
CA THR A 2 3.79 4.28 7.67
C THR A 2 3.00 3.16 8.36
N ASP A 3 2.99 3.12 9.71
CA ASP A 3 2.18 2.14 10.46
C ASP A 3 0.67 2.29 10.26
N ALA A 4 0.16 3.52 10.15
CA ALA A 4 -1.27 3.77 9.95
C ALA A 4 -1.71 3.39 8.53
N LEU A 5 -0.88 3.70 7.53
CA LEU A 5 -1.09 3.25 6.15
C LEU A 5 -1.06 1.72 6.07
N ARG A 6 -0.06 1.07 6.70
CA ARG A 6 0.02 -0.40 6.78
C ARG A 6 -1.24 -1.01 7.40
N ALA A 7 -1.69 -0.49 8.54
CA ALA A 7 -2.89 -0.98 9.21
C ALA A 7 -4.12 -0.86 8.30
N THR A 8 -4.31 0.31 7.68
CA THR A 8 -5.45 0.57 6.79
C THR A 8 -5.44 -0.34 5.56
N THR A 9 -4.27 -0.54 4.94
CA THR A 9 -4.11 -1.46 3.80
C THR A 9 -4.38 -2.91 4.22
N ASN A 10 -3.87 -3.35 5.37
CA ASN A 10 -4.07 -4.73 5.83
C ASN A 10 -5.53 -5.02 6.20
N ASP A 11 -6.21 -4.07 6.85
CA ASP A 11 -7.64 -4.16 7.13
C ASP A 11 -8.46 -4.25 5.83
N HIS A 12 -8.09 -3.45 4.82
CA HIS A 12 -8.74 -3.52 3.51
C HIS A 12 -8.53 -4.88 2.82
N LEU A 13 -7.30 -5.41 2.83
CA LEU A 13 -6.99 -6.72 2.25
C LEU A 13 -7.78 -7.85 2.93
N GLN A 14 -7.92 -7.81 4.26
CA GLN A 14 -8.74 -8.76 5.01
C GLN A 14 -10.23 -8.65 4.67
N ARG A 15 -10.74 -7.42 4.52
CA ARG A 15 -12.13 -7.19 4.11
C ARG A 15 -12.39 -7.71 2.70
N LEU A 16 -11.51 -7.38 1.76
CA LEU A 16 -11.62 -7.84 0.37
C LEU A 16 -11.63 -9.38 0.29
N ALA A 17 -10.94 -10.05 1.20
CA ALA A 17 -10.92 -11.50 1.31
C ALA A 17 -12.21 -12.14 1.85
N GLY A 18 -12.98 -11.42 2.66
CA GLY A 18 -14.21 -11.92 3.28
C GLY A 18 -15.49 -11.47 2.58
N GLU A 19 -15.41 -10.47 1.70
CA GLU A 19 -16.58 -9.90 1.04
C GLU A 19 -17.03 -10.73 -0.19
N THR A 20 -18.31 -10.64 -0.52
CA THR A 20 -18.92 -11.27 -1.70
C THR A 20 -19.55 -10.21 -2.60
N ALA A 21 -19.87 -10.58 -3.84
CA ALA A 21 -20.44 -9.62 -4.80
C ALA A 21 -21.83 -9.15 -4.31
N PRO A 22 -22.14 -7.83 -4.40
CA PRO A 22 -21.37 -6.79 -5.06
C PRO A 22 -20.37 -6.03 -4.16
N ALA A 23 -20.34 -6.30 -2.85
CA ALA A 23 -19.48 -5.59 -1.90
C ALA A 23 -17.99 -5.81 -2.17
N CYS A 24 -17.61 -6.98 -2.68
CA CYS A 24 -16.24 -7.31 -3.07
C CYS A 24 -15.77 -6.66 -4.39
N LEU A 25 -16.63 -5.88 -5.08
CA LEU A 25 -16.30 -5.30 -6.38
C LEU A 25 -15.61 -3.95 -6.19
N HIS A 26 -14.72 -3.61 -7.12
CA HIS A 26 -13.90 -2.41 -7.10
C HIS A 26 -14.71 -1.13 -6.84
N GLU A 27 -15.92 -1.03 -7.37
CA GLU A 27 -16.86 0.08 -7.15
C GLU A 27 -17.08 0.40 -5.67
N ALA A 28 -17.22 -0.62 -4.82
CA ALA A 28 -17.42 -0.47 -3.38
C ALA A 28 -16.14 -0.02 -2.64
N HIS A 29 -14.98 -0.13 -3.29
CA HIS A 29 -13.65 0.11 -2.71
C HIS A 29 -12.92 1.32 -3.31
N ARG A 30 -13.54 2.09 -4.20
CA ARG A 30 -12.92 3.27 -4.84
C ARG A 30 -12.41 4.30 -3.84
N ALA A 31 -13.15 4.51 -2.74
CA ALA A 31 -12.76 5.46 -1.70
C ALA A 31 -11.46 5.03 -1.01
N PHE A 32 -11.27 3.73 -0.78
CA PHE A 32 -10.02 3.19 -0.24
C PHE A 32 -8.86 3.50 -1.18
N TYR A 33 -8.96 3.14 -2.47
CA TYR A 33 -7.86 3.36 -3.42
C TYR A 33 -7.53 4.85 -3.62
N ALA A 34 -8.53 5.73 -3.58
CA ALA A 34 -8.30 7.17 -3.63
C ALA A 34 -7.55 7.68 -2.39
N GLN A 35 -7.96 7.24 -1.20
CA GLN A 35 -7.30 7.61 0.05
C GLN A 35 -5.87 7.06 0.12
N GLU A 36 -5.70 5.79 -0.23
CA GLU A 36 -4.40 5.13 -0.23
C GLU A 36 -3.39 5.82 -1.15
N LYS A 37 -3.80 6.21 -2.36
CA LYS A 37 -2.94 7.01 -3.27
C LYS A 37 -2.52 8.34 -2.65
N ASN A 38 -3.43 9.02 -1.95
CA ASN A 38 -3.12 10.28 -1.28
C ASN A 38 -2.13 10.07 -0.13
N ASP A 39 -2.30 8.99 0.65
CA ASP A 39 -1.44 8.66 1.77
C ASP A 39 -0.03 8.26 1.32
N VAL A 40 0.09 7.46 0.26
CA VAL A 40 1.38 7.13 -0.37
C VAL A 40 2.06 8.38 -0.91
N ALA A 41 1.32 9.26 -1.59
CA ALA A 41 1.88 10.52 -2.10
C ALA A 41 2.33 11.46 -0.96
N ALA A 42 1.61 11.49 0.16
CA ALA A 42 2.01 12.23 1.35
C ALA A 42 3.26 11.63 1.99
N LEU A 43 3.35 10.30 2.04
CA LEU A 43 4.56 9.58 2.47
C LEU A 43 5.74 9.91 1.57
N GLU A 44 5.59 9.85 0.26
CA GLU A 44 6.63 10.21 -0.71
C GLU A 44 7.15 11.62 -0.48
N ARG A 45 6.26 12.62 -0.38
CA ARG A 45 6.66 14.01 -0.09
C ARG A 45 7.45 14.15 1.21
N ARG A 46 7.05 13.41 2.26
CA ARG A 46 7.73 13.43 3.56
C ARG A 46 9.09 12.74 3.53
N VAL A 47 9.27 11.70 2.72
CA VAL A 47 10.56 11.01 2.62
C VAL A 47 11.52 11.75 1.70
N VAL A 48 11.01 12.40 0.65
CA VAL A 48 11.81 13.26 -0.25
C VAL A 48 12.34 14.50 0.45
N SER A 49 11.61 15.05 1.42
CA SER A 49 12.08 16.22 2.19
C SER A 49 13.17 15.90 3.21
N GLN A 50 13.50 14.62 3.42
CA GLN A 50 14.58 14.21 4.33
C GLN A 50 15.91 14.08 3.58
N PRO A 51 17.01 14.62 4.11
CA PRO A 51 18.32 14.47 3.50
C PRO A 51 18.77 12.99 3.52
N LYS A 52 19.46 12.56 2.45
CA LYS A 52 20.06 11.22 2.31
C LYS A 52 19.07 10.07 2.49
N ASN A 53 17.88 10.24 1.90
CA ASN A 53 16.76 9.31 2.10
C ASN A 53 16.40 8.50 0.85
N ASP A 54 17.28 8.46 -0.16
CA ASP A 54 17.04 7.81 -1.45
C ASP A 54 16.56 6.35 -1.32
N PRO A 55 17.12 5.50 -0.43
CA PRO A 55 16.62 4.14 -0.27
C PRO A 55 15.16 4.09 0.21
N THR A 56 14.76 4.97 1.14
CA THR A 56 13.36 5.03 1.58
C THR A 56 12.46 5.59 0.48
N ILE A 57 12.92 6.55 -0.32
CA ILE A 57 12.16 7.08 -1.47
C ILE A 57 11.87 5.95 -2.47
N GLU A 58 12.87 5.14 -2.81
CA GLU A 58 12.68 3.99 -3.71
C GLU A 58 11.69 2.95 -3.15
N GLN A 59 11.79 2.63 -1.86
CA GLN A 59 10.85 1.71 -1.22
C GLN A 59 9.40 2.25 -1.20
N VAL A 60 9.22 3.54 -0.96
CA VAL A 60 7.89 4.18 -0.99
C VAL A 60 7.30 4.16 -2.41
N ARG A 61 8.12 4.38 -3.44
CA ARG A 61 7.68 4.25 -4.84
C ARG A 61 7.33 2.81 -5.21
N GLY A 62 8.10 1.85 -4.70
CA GLY A 62 7.82 0.41 -4.85
C GLY A 62 6.49 0.02 -4.19
N LEU A 63 6.21 0.53 -2.98
CA LEU A 63 4.93 0.38 -2.32
C LEU A 63 3.79 0.95 -3.17
N GLY A 64 3.92 2.19 -3.65
CA GLY A 64 2.91 2.81 -4.53
C GLY A 64 2.63 2.00 -5.80
N SER A 65 3.66 1.41 -6.39
CA SER A 65 3.53 0.54 -7.57
C SER A 65 2.81 -0.77 -7.27
N SER A 66 3.08 -1.38 -6.11
CA SER A 66 2.40 -2.59 -5.64
C SER A 66 0.92 -2.34 -5.38
N LEU A 67 0.58 -1.20 -4.77
CA LEU A 67 -0.78 -0.78 -4.47
C LEU A 67 -1.59 -0.45 -5.74
N ALA A 68 -0.97 0.25 -6.70
CA ALA A 68 -1.58 0.45 -8.01
C ALA A 68 -1.85 -0.89 -8.74
N SER A 69 -0.95 -1.86 -8.61
CA SER A 69 -1.12 -3.20 -9.19
C SER A 69 -2.29 -3.96 -8.55
N LEU A 70 -2.50 -3.81 -7.24
CA LEU A 70 -3.66 -4.35 -6.53
C LEU A 70 -4.96 -3.76 -7.06
N GLU A 71 -5.05 -2.44 -7.19
CA GLU A 71 -6.23 -1.76 -7.73
C GLU A 71 -6.53 -2.23 -9.15
N GLU A 72 -5.53 -2.30 -10.03
CA GLU A 72 -5.72 -2.73 -11.42
C GLU A 72 -6.18 -4.19 -11.52
N LEU A 73 -5.67 -5.07 -10.66
CA LEU A 73 -6.14 -6.44 -10.61
C LEU A 73 -7.59 -6.53 -10.12
N HIS A 74 -7.94 -5.76 -9.09
CA HIS A 74 -9.30 -5.70 -8.57
C HIS A 74 -10.28 -5.13 -9.61
N LYS A 75 -9.90 -4.09 -10.36
CA LYS A 75 -10.68 -3.56 -11.49
C LYS A 75 -10.93 -4.63 -12.56
N ARG A 76 -9.88 -5.35 -12.99
CA ARG A 76 -10.02 -6.43 -13.99
C ARG A 76 -10.95 -7.54 -13.53
N SER A 77 -10.83 -7.95 -12.27
CA SER A 77 -11.74 -8.93 -11.66
C SER A 77 -13.19 -8.43 -11.68
N SER A 78 -13.39 -7.18 -11.26
CA SER A 78 -14.73 -6.57 -11.15
C SER A 78 -15.38 -6.31 -12.50
N ALA A 79 -14.60 -6.04 -13.54
CA ALA A 79 -15.10 -5.91 -14.92
C ALA A 79 -15.76 -7.20 -15.43
N SER A 80 -15.37 -8.36 -14.90
CA SER A 80 -16.03 -9.65 -15.14
C SER A 80 -17.13 -9.97 -14.12
N GLY A 81 -17.50 -9.03 -13.25
CA GLY A 81 -18.52 -9.21 -12.21
C GLY A 81 -18.13 -10.13 -11.06
N ARG A 82 -16.84 -10.46 -10.92
CA ARG A 82 -16.33 -11.41 -9.90
C ARG A 82 -15.49 -10.73 -8.84
N CYS A 83 -15.56 -11.26 -7.62
CA CYS A 83 -14.63 -10.92 -6.55
C CYS A 83 -13.20 -11.33 -6.92
N LEU A 84 -12.23 -10.61 -6.38
CA LEU A 84 -10.83 -10.97 -6.51
C LEU A 84 -10.55 -12.27 -5.75
N ALA A 85 -9.99 -13.29 -6.41
CA ALA A 85 -9.76 -14.57 -5.76
C ALA A 85 -8.60 -14.51 -4.77
N MET A 86 -8.64 -15.32 -3.72
CA MET A 86 -7.55 -15.40 -2.72
C MET A 86 -6.21 -15.79 -3.31
N ALA A 87 -6.21 -16.65 -4.33
CA ALA A 87 -5.00 -17.03 -5.07
C ALA A 87 -4.38 -15.83 -5.81
N GLU A 88 -5.21 -14.88 -6.26
CA GLU A 88 -4.78 -13.65 -6.94
C GLU A 88 -4.34 -12.56 -5.94
N LEU A 89 -5.00 -12.49 -4.78
CA LEU A 89 -4.71 -11.52 -3.72
C LEU A 89 -3.42 -11.84 -2.94
N SER A 90 -3.18 -13.12 -2.63
CA SER A 90 -2.11 -13.54 -1.71
C SER A 90 -0.69 -13.10 -2.12
N PRO A 91 -0.27 -13.22 -3.40
CA PRO A 91 1.05 -12.76 -3.81
C PRO A 91 1.23 -11.23 -3.65
N LEU A 92 0.18 -10.46 -3.95
CA LEU A 92 0.21 -9.00 -3.81
C LEU A 92 0.23 -8.57 -2.35
N SER A 93 -0.60 -9.19 -1.50
CA SER A 93 -0.61 -8.93 -0.05
C SER A 93 0.78 -9.13 0.55
N ARG A 94 1.47 -10.23 0.21
CA ARG A 94 2.83 -10.50 0.68
C ARG A 94 3.84 -9.46 0.19
N GLY A 95 3.74 -9.03 -1.06
CA GLY A 95 4.60 -7.98 -1.63
C GLY A 95 4.41 -6.63 -0.95
N ILE A 96 3.15 -6.27 -0.65
CA ILE A 96 2.78 -5.06 0.07
C ILE A 96 3.33 -5.10 1.51
N ASP A 97 3.12 -6.20 2.24
CA ASP A 97 3.64 -6.38 3.60
C ASP A 97 5.17 -6.31 3.63
N THR A 98 5.84 -6.93 2.64
CA THR A 98 7.30 -6.87 2.51
C THR A 98 7.77 -5.44 2.29
N SER A 99 7.08 -4.68 1.42
CA SER A 99 7.41 -3.27 1.17
C SER A 99 7.28 -2.43 2.44
N PHE A 100 6.20 -2.62 3.22
CA PHE A 100 6.06 -1.95 4.50
C PHE A 100 7.15 -2.33 5.50
N ALA A 101 7.51 -3.61 5.59
CA ALA A 101 8.58 -4.08 6.46
C ALA A 101 9.92 -3.42 6.11
N SER A 102 10.28 -3.41 4.82
CA SER A 102 11.52 -2.77 4.34
C SER A 102 11.56 -1.27 4.63
N ILE A 103 10.44 -0.55 4.47
CA ILE A 103 10.37 0.88 4.83
C ILE A 103 10.65 1.07 6.33
N LEU A 104 10.04 0.27 7.19
CA LEU A 104 10.21 0.38 8.64
C LEU A 104 11.62 0.02 9.11
N GLU A 105 12.24 -1.00 8.51
CA GLU A 105 13.61 -1.37 8.82
C GLU A 105 14.57 -0.22 8.50
N ILE A 106 14.41 0.42 7.34
CA ILE A 106 15.22 1.58 6.97
C ILE A 106 14.93 2.76 7.91
N GLU A 107 13.66 3.02 8.26
CA GLU A 107 13.30 4.09 9.20
C GLU A 107 13.90 3.85 10.60
N ARG A 108 13.94 2.60 11.08
CA ARG A 108 14.53 2.23 12.39
C ARG A 108 16.06 2.27 12.39
N ALA A 109 16.70 2.00 11.26
CA ALA A 109 18.15 2.03 11.13
C ALA A 109 18.73 3.46 11.12
N LYS A 110 17.90 4.49 10.93
CA LYS A 110 18.35 5.90 10.94
C LYS A 110 18.74 6.32 12.37
N PRO A 111 19.98 6.79 12.59
CA PRO A 111 20.39 7.24 13.92
C PRO A 111 19.60 8.50 14.32
N ALA A 112 19.24 8.59 15.61
CA ALA A 112 18.41 9.64 16.22
C ALA A 112 18.95 11.08 16.07
N GLY A 113 20.12 11.29 15.49
CA GLY A 113 20.73 12.59 15.20
C GLY A 113 20.70 13.04 13.74
N SER A 114 20.08 12.28 12.82
CA SER A 114 20.00 12.68 11.40
C SER A 114 18.87 13.68 11.10
N GLN A 115 18.07 14.04 12.12
CA GLN A 115 17.19 15.22 12.12
C GLN A 115 17.96 16.42 12.68
N SER A 116 19.05 16.82 12.04
CA SER A 116 19.82 18.00 12.45
C SER A 116 20.59 18.57 11.26
N ARG A 117 19.92 19.40 10.48
CA ARG A 117 20.28 20.78 10.15
C ARG A 117 19.31 21.34 9.12
#